data_AF-A0A5K1AZ88-F1
#
_entry.id   AF-A0A5K1AZ88-F1
#
_cell.length_a   1.000
_cell.length_b   1.000
_cell.length_c   1.000
_cell.angle_alpha   90.00
_cell.angle_beta   90.00
_cell.angle_gamma   90.00
#
_symmetry.space_group_name_H-M   'P 1'
#
loop_
_entity.id
_entity.type
_entity.pdbx_description
1 polymer ?
#
loop_
_entity_poly.entity_id
_entity_poly.type
_entity_poly.pdbx_seq_one_letter_code
_entity_poly.pdbx_strand_id
1 'polypeptide(L)'
;YGAQVWSNGLACIQDHRITDGYSANMFLEAWADMTTSGTISVTPTFRRSILSPRRLGLPDKSFNDLYRVAPPALPYPPRAHEYVGRIYYMKAEAMASLQALAISSHGTKRTKFEAFSGCMWKAMAKSAGEGKLGRW
;
A
#
# COMPACT_ATOMS: atom_id res chain seq x y z
N TYR A 1 16.55 3.28 13.87
CA TYR A 1 16.50 4.19 12.72
C TYR A 1 17.91 4.41 12.24
N GLY A 2 18.20 4.07 10.99
CA GLY A 2 19.53 4.23 10.40
C GLY A 2 19.38 4.32 8.89
N ALA A 3 19.97 5.35 8.30
CA ALA A 3 20.13 5.44 6.86
C ALA A 3 21.47 4.78 6.50
N GLN A 4 21.47 3.84 5.56
CA GLN A 4 22.69 3.32 4.96
C GLN A 4 22.84 3.96 3.59
N VAL A 5 23.96 4.65 3.38
CA VAL A 5 24.31 5.28 2.11
C VAL A 5 25.21 4.33 1.35
N TRP A 6 24.74 3.84 0.20
CA TRP A 6 25.59 3.25 -0.83
C TRP A 6 25.91 4.33 -1.86
N SER A 7 27.00 4.19 -2.61
CA SER A 7 27.69 5.30 -3.32
C SER A 7 26.84 6.30 -4.13
N ASN A 8 25.59 6.00 -4.50
CA ASN A 8 24.59 6.96 -5.01
C ASN A 8 23.12 6.60 -4.66
N GLY A 9 22.88 5.78 -3.63
CA GLY A 9 21.57 5.24 -3.29
C GLY A 9 21.17 5.52 -1.85
N LEU A 10 19.98 6.09 -1.66
CA LEU A 10 19.39 6.33 -0.34
C LEU A 10 18.27 5.34 -0.10
N ALA A 11 18.40 4.53 0.96
CA ALA A 11 17.35 3.66 1.45
C ALA A 11 16.90 4.11 2.85
N CYS A 12 15.58 4.11 3.08
CA CYS A 12 15.00 4.36 4.38
C CYS A 12 14.10 3.19 4.76
N ILE A 13 14.26 2.70 5.99
CA ILE A 13 13.47 1.61 6.55
C ILE A 13 12.61 2.21 7.67
N GLN A 14 11.29 2.07 7.56
CA GLN A 14 10.33 2.59 8.52
C GLN A 14 9.57 1.45 9.22
N ASP A 15 9.27 1.66 10.50
CA ASP A 15 8.38 0.79 11.25
C ASP A 15 6.92 1.16 10.90
N HIS A 16 6.23 0.30 10.16
CA HIS A 16 4.85 0.55 9.71
C HIS A 16 3.84 0.79 10.86
N ARG A 17 4.17 0.45 12.12
CA ARG A 17 3.31 0.74 13.27
C ARG A 17 3.22 2.24 13.59
N ILE A 18 4.17 3.02 13.13
CA ILE A 18 4.23 4.48 13.38
C ILE A 18 3.97 5.32 12.13
N THR A 19 4.02 4.72 10.93
CA THR A 19 3.88 5.42 9.66
C THR A 19 3.12 4.59 8.62
N ASP A 20 2.22 5.25 7.90
CA ASP A 20 1.68 4.79 6.63
C ASP A 20 2.51 5.34 5.44
N GLY A 21 2.11 5.01 4.21
CA GLY A 21 2.80 5.50 3.01
C GLY A 21 2.76 7.03 2.85
N TYR A 22 1.71 7.69 3.34
CA TYR A 22 1.55 9.15 3.24
C TYR A 22 2.48 9.88 4.21
N SER A 23 2.46 9.50 5.49
CA SER A 23 3.34 10.04 6.52
C SER A 23 4.82 9.72 6.28
N ALA A 24 5.13 8.56 5.67
CA ALA A 24 6.49 8.27 5.21
C ALA A 24 6.92 9.23 4.07
N ASN A 25 6.04 9.53 3.10
CA ASN A 25 6.32 10.50 2.05
C ASN A 25 6.56 11.91 2.63
N MET A 26 5.69 12.36 3.55
CA MET A 26 5.87 13.65 4.23
C MET A 26 7.23 13.74 4.96
N PHE A 27 7.69 12.65 5.59
CA PHE A 27 9.00 12.62 6.21
C PHE A 27 10.13 12.81 5.19
N LEU A 28 10.05 12.13 4.03
CA LEU A 28 11.05 12.26 2.97
C LEU A 28 11.07 13.66 2.36
N GLU A 29 9.89 14.27 2.14
CA GLU A 29 9.77 15.65 1.69
C GLU A 29 10.38 16.63 2.71
N ALA A 30 10.03 16.51 3.99
CA ALA A 30 10.59 17.34 5.05
C ALA A 30 12.11 17.17 5.19
N TRP A 31 12.64 15.96 4.97
CA TRP A 31 14.07 15.72 4.97
C TRP A 31 14.77 16.38 3.76
N ALA A 32 14.16 16.32 2.57
CA ALA A 32 14.65 17.01 1.39
C ALA A 32 14.64 18.53 1.59
N ASP A 33 13.56 19.10 2.14
CA ASP A 33 13.45 20.53 2.45
C ASP A 33 14.53 20.95 3.45
N MET A 34 14.74 20.17 4.50
CA MET A 34 15.73 20.46 5.53
C MET A 34 17.15 20.45 4.96
N THR A 35 17.48 19.51 4.08
CA THR A 35 18.82 19.41 3.48
C THR A 35 19.09 20.45 2.41
N THR A 36 18.05 20.99 1.76
CA THR A 36 18.17 21.98 0.69
C THR A 36 18.02 23.42 1.18
N SER A 37 17.10 23.68 2.11
CA SER A 37 16.69 25.03 2.53
C SER A 37 16.91 25.32 4.02
N GLY A 38 17.20 24.30 4.84
CA GLY A 38 17.32 24.44 6.30
C GLY A 38 15.99 24.69 7.02
N THR A 39 14.86 24.60 6.32
CA THR A 39 13.51 24.74 6.88
C THR A 39 12.60 23.64 6.32
N ILE A 40 11.44 23.41 6.94
CA ILE A 40 10.42 22.48 6.41
C ILE A 40 9.21 23.26 5.91
N SER A 41 8.66 22.88 4.77
CA SER A 41 7.50 23.56 4.17
C SER A 41 6.18 23.25 4.89
N VAL A 42 6.02 22.01 5.37
CA VAL A 42 4.81 21.54 6.06
C VAL A 42 5.16 21.12 7.48
N THR A 43 4.51 21.74 8.47
CA THR A 43 4.71 21.39 9.88
C THR A 43 3.97 20.08 10.20
N PRO A 44 4.65 19.04 10.74
CA PRO A 44 3.98 17.81 11.11
C PRO A 44 3.06 18.01 12.31
N THR A 45 1.93 17.30 12.32
CA THR A 45 1.04 17.24 13.49
C THR A 45 1.25 15.95 14.25
N PHE A 46 1.57 16.08 15.55
CA PHE A 46 1.72 14.93 16.46
C PHE A 46 0.49 14.75 17.36
N ARG A 47 -0.60 15.47 17.08
CA ARG A 47 -1.84 15.37 17.84
C ARG A 47 -2.59 14.10 17.47
N ARG A 48 -2.22 12.98 18.11
CA ARG A 48 -2.95 11.71 18.02
C ARG A 48 -4.41 11.82 18.47
N SER A 49 -4.74 12.85 19.25
CA SER A 49 -6.10 13.16 19.67
C SER A 49 -7.03 13.64 18.55
N ILE A 50 -6.53 13.99 17.36
CA ILE A 50 -7.40 14.22 16.19
C ILE A 50 -8.07 12.90 15.74
N LEU A 51 -7.45 11.76 16.06
CA LEU A 51 -8.00 10.42 15.91
C LEU A 51 -8.65 9.92 17.20
N SER A 52 -9.01 10.81 18.14
CA SER A 52 -9.71 10.42 19.37
C SER A 52 -10.92 9.55 18.99
N PRO A 53 -11.04 8.32 19.52
CA PRO A 53 -12.20 7.49 19.25
C PRO A 53 -13.45 8.30 19.58
N ARG A 54 -14.29 8.54 18.56
CA ARG A 54 -15.46 9.43 18.68
C ARG A 54 -16.42 8.98 19.79
N ARG A 55 -16.33 7.72 20.24
CA ARG A 55 -17.09 7.15 21.36
C ARG A 55 -16.26 6.08 22.05
N LEU A 56 -16.28 6.07 23.39
CA LEU A 56 -16.06 4.85 24.18
C LEU A 56 -17.28 3.95 23.95
N GLY A 57 -17.38 3.37 22.76
CA GLY A 57 -18.53 2.59 22.32
C GLY A 57 -18.02 1.28 21.74
N LEU A 58 -18.67 0.19 22.14
CA LEU A 58 -18.41 -1.16 21.65
C LEU A 58 -18.18 -1.14 20.12
N PRO A 59 -17.10 -1.74 19.61
CA PRO A 59 -16.87 -1.80 18.18
C PRO A 59 -18.07 -2.45 17.49
N ASP A 60 -18.46 -1.90 16.34
CA ASP A 60 -19.53 -2.47 15.52
C ASP A 60 -19.19 -3.93 15.19
N LYS A 61 -20.19 -4.80 15.10
CA LYS A 61 -19.98 -6.21 14.77
C LYS A 61 -19.29 -6.39 13.42
N SER A 62 -19.38 -5.42 12.51
CA SER A 62 -18.63 -5.40 11.24
C SER A 62 -17.10 -5.44 11.43
N PHE A 63 -16.59 -5.07 12.61
CA PHE A 63 -15.17 -5.16 12.92
C PHE A 63 -14.74 -6.58 13.32
N ASN A 64 -15.67 -7.48 13.64
CA ASN A 64 -15.32 -8.85 14.05
C ASN A 64 -14.60 -9.62 12.93
N ASP A 65 -14.91 -9.33 11.67
CA ASP A 65 -14.23 -9.94 10.51
C ASP A 65 -12.87 -9.28 10.21
N LEU A 66 -12.61 -8.08 10.76
CA LEU A 66 -11.35 -7.35 10.58
C LEU A 66 -10.25 -7.80 11.55
N TYR A 67 -10.64 -8.32 12.72
CA TYR A 67 -9.72 -8.78 13.74
C TYR A 67 -9.73 -10.31 13.82
N ARG A 68 -8.58 -10.92 13.58
CA ARG A 68 -8.34 -12.33 13.93
C ARG A 68 -7.46 -12.41 15.17
N VAL A 69 -7.77 -13.34 16.06
CA VAL A 69 -6.88 -13.70 17.16
C VAL A 69 -5.57 -14.18 16.56
N ALA A 70 -4.48 -13.49 16.89
CA ALA A 70 -3.16 -13.87 16.41
C ALA A 70 -2.81 -15.26 16.99
N PRO A 71 -2.28 -16.19 16.17
CA PRO A 71 -1.77 -17.45 16.69
C PRO A 71 -0.63 -17.19 17.69
N PRO A 72 -0.45 -18.06 18.71
CA PRO A 72 0.55 -17.87 19.77
C PRO A 72 1.99 -17.80 19.25
N ALA A 73 2.24 -18.29 18.05
CA ALA A 73 3.44 -18.00 17.28
C ALA A 73 3.02 -17.40 15.93
N LEU A 74 3.64 -16.28 15.56
CA LEU A 74 3.53 -15.79 14.19
C LEU A 74 4.12 -16.86 13.26
N PRO A 75 3.42 -17.23 12.17
CA PRO A 75 4.01 -18.13 11.18
C PRO A 75 5.35 -17.56 10.74
N TYR A 76 6.35 -18.43 10.65
CA TYR A 76 7.66 -18.04 10.13
C TYR A 76 7.43 -17.33 8.79
N PRO A 77 8.02 -16.14 8.57
CA PRO A 77 7.89 -15.49 7.27
C PRO A 77 8.33 -16.50 6.20
N PRO A 78 7.54 -16.69 5.13
CA PRO A 78 7.97 -17.48 3.98
C PRO A 78 9.38 -17.06 3.58
N ARG A 79 10.23 -18.03 3.25
CA ARG A 79 11.62 -17.71 2.95
C ARG A 79 11.66 -16.80 1.73
N ALA A 80 12.37 -15.68 1.83
CA ALA A 80 12.36 -14.61 0.82
C ALA A 80 12.76 -15.06 -0.60
N HIS A 81 13.38 -16.23 -0.75
CA HIS A 81 13.80 -16.80 -2.03
C HIS A 81 12.67 -17.42 -2.87
N GLU A 82 11.44 -17.51 -2.35
CA GLU A 82 10.32 -18.12 -3.08
C GLU A 82 9.54 -17.12 -3.95
N TYR A 83 9.85 -15.82 -3.87
CA TYR A 83 9.14 -14.77 -4.60
C TYR A 83 10.06 -13.92 -5.46
N VAL A 84 9.57 -13.58 -6.66
CA VAL A 84 10.24 -12.67 -7.58
C VAL A 84 9.46 -11.36 -7.61
N GLY A 85 10.07 -10.28 -7.09
CA GLY A 85 9.56 -8.93 -7.26
C GLY A 85 9.77 -8.46 -8.71
N ARG A 86 8.72 -7.96 -9.36
CA ARG A 86 8.77 -7.41 -10.71
C ARG A 86 8.09 -6.05 -10.74
N ILE A 87 8.72 -5.08 -11.40
CA ILE A 87 8.13 -3.77 -11.66
C ILE A 87 7.56 -3.79 -13.08
N TYR A 88 6.26 -3.52 -13.20
CA TYR A 88 5.56 -3.45 -14.48
C TYR A 88 5.25 -2.00 -14.81
N TYR A 89 5.59 -1.60 -16.04
CA TYR A 89 5.24 -0.28 -16.56
C TYR A 89 3.98 -0.38 -17.42
N MET A 90 3.00 0.47 -17.12
CA MET A 90 1.76 0.59 -17.90
C MET A 90 1.70 1.97 -18.54
N LYS A 91 1.60 2.00 -19.87
CA LYS A 91 1.44 3.25 -20.62
C LYS A 91 0.11 3.94 -20.30
N ALA A 92 0.08 5.26 -20.42
CA ALA A 92 -1.10 6.06 -20.12
C ALA A 92 -2.31 5.69 -21.01
N GLU A 93 -2.08 5.36 -22.28
CA GLU A 93 -3.13 4.98 -23.24
C GLU A 93 -3.74 3.63 -22.87
N ALA A 94 -2.90 2.68 -22.43
CA ALA A 94 -3.35 1.37 -21.94
C ALA A 94 -4.17 1.52 -20.66
N MET A 95 -3.74 2.37 -19.72
CA MET A 95 -4.50 2.68 -18.51
C MET A 95 -5.83 3.38 -18.83
N ALA A 96 -5.85 4.31 -19.78
CA ALA A 96 -7.08 4.99 -20.21
C ALA A 96 -8.07 3.99 -20.85
N SER A 97 -7.56 3.09 -21.69
CA SER A 97 -8.35 2.01 -22.30
C SER A 97 -8.90 1.06 -21.25
N LEU A 98 -8.09 0.67 -20.27
CA LEU A 98 -8.52 -0.18 -19.17
C LEU A 98 -9.61 0.50 -18.31
N GLN A 99 -9.44 1.78 -18.01
CA GLN A 99 -10.43 2.56 -17.25
C GLN A 99 -11.77 2.68 -18.02
N ALA A 100 -11.72 2.84 -19.35
CA ALA A 100 -12.92 2.86 -20.19
C ALA A 100 -13.64 1.51 -20.21
N LEU A 101 -12.90 0.40 -20.25
CA LEU A 101 -13.48 -0.96 -20.18
C LEU A 101 -14.06 -1.29 -18.81
N ALA A 102 -13.59 -0.63 -17.74
CA ALA A 102 -14.08 -0.85 -16.39
C ALA A 102 -15.41 -0.11 -16.07
N ILE A 103 -15.95 0.64 -17.03
CA ILE A 103 -17.24 1.33 -16.88
C ILE A 103 -18.34 0.28 -16.72
N SER A 104 -19.12 0.37 -15.64
CA SER A 104 -20.23 -0.54 -15.38
C SER A 104 -21.45 -0.15 -16.21
N SER A 105 -22.40 -1.09 -16.35
CA SER A 105 -23.74 -0.89 -16.92
C SER A 105 -24.51 0.29 -16.30
N HIS A 106 -24.13 0.75 -15.11
CA HIS A 106 -24.73 1.88 -14.41
C HIS A 106 -24.05 3.23 -14.71
N GLY A 107 -23.13 3.28 -15.69
CA GLY A 107 -22.55 4.53 -16.20
C GLY A 107 -21.56 5.23 -15.24
N THR A 108 -21.22 4.62 -14.11
CA THR A 108 -20.26 5.22 -13.17
C THR A 108 -18.83 4.99 -13.64
N LYS A 109 -18.12 6.08 -13.95
CA LYS A 109 -16.70 6.03 -14.31
C LYS A 109 -15.87 5.60 -13.11
N ARG A 110 -15.08 4.53 -13.26
CA ARG A 110 -14.12 4.08 -12.26
C ARG A 110 -12.87 4.95 -12.27
N THR A 111 -12.22 5.11 -11.12
CA THR A 111 -10.87 5.70 -11.03
C THR A 111 -9.85 4.79 -11.71
N LYS A 112 -8.67 5.34 -12.04
CA LYS A 112 -7.56 4.53 -12.60
C LYS A 112 -7.14 3.43 -11.63
N PHE A 113 -7.11 3.75 -10.33
CA PHE A 113 -6.78 2.80 -9.27
C PHE A 113 -7.79 1.65 -9.21
N GLU A 114 -9.10 1.94 -9.13
CA GLU A 114 -10.13 0.90 -9.12
C GLU A 114 -10.07 -0.01 -10.36
N ALA A 115 -9.95 0.58 -11.55
CA ALA A 115 -9.88 -0.17 -12.80
C ALA A 115 -8.65 -1.09 -12.85
N PHE A 116 -7.48 -0.56 -12.45
CA PHE A 116 -6.25 -1.33 -12.38
C PHE A 116 -6.32 -2.44 -11.34
N SER A 117 -6.73 -2.14 -10.10
CA SER A 117 -6.84 -3.12 -9.02
C SER A 117 -7.84 -4.24 -9.36
N GLY A 118 -8.99 -3.91 -9.96
CA GLY A 118 -9.96 -4.91 -10.42
C GLY A 118 -9.41 -5.80 -11.53
N CYS A 119 -8.68 -5.23 -12.49
CA CYS A 119 -8.00 -5.99 -13.55
C CYS A 119 -6.95 -6.93 -12.99
N MET A 120 -6.09 -6.43 -12.08
CA MET A 120 -5.05 -7.20 -11.42
C MET A 120 -5.66 -8.35 -10.63
N TRP A 121 -6.73 -8.11 -9.88
CA TRP A 121 -7.46 -9.16 -9.16
C TRP A 121 -7.98 -10.24 -10.11
N LYS A 122 -8.60 -9.85 -11.23
CA LYS A 122 -9.10 -10.78 -12.26
C LYS A 122 -7.97 -11.63 -12.86
N ALA A 123 -6.81 -11.02 -13.13
CA ALA A 123 -5.64 -11.74 -13.66
C ALA A 123 -5.09 -12.75 -12.64
N MET A 124 -4.94 -12.34 -11.37
CA MET A 124 -4.47 -13.21 -10.30
C MET A 124 -5.43 -14.37 -10.03
N ALA A 125 -6.74 -14.11 -10.03
CA ALA A 125 -7.76 -15.15 -9.83
C ALA A 125 -7.75 -16.19 -10.95
N LYS A 126 -7.55 -15.77 -12.21
CA LYS A 126 -7.39 -16.69 -13.35
C LYS A 126 -6.15 -17.55 -13.21
N SER A 127 -5.00 -16.94 -12.92
CA SER A 127 -3.74 -17.67 -12.74
C SER A 127 -3.81 -18.70 -11.60
N ALA A 128 -4.47 -18.36 -10.49
CA ALA A 128 -4.69 -19.28 -9.38
C ALA A 128 -5.62 -20.46 -9.74
N GLY A 129 -6.59 -20.23 -10.64
CA GLY A 129 -7.46 -21.29 -11.18
C GLY A 129 -6.73 -22.21 -12.16
N GLU A 130 -5.87 -21.66 -13.01
CA GLU A 130 -5.07 -22.40 -14.00
C GLU A 130 -3.95 -23.24 -13.34
N GLY A 131 -3.40 -22.79 -12.21
CA GLY A 131 -2.43 -23.56 -11.40
C GLY A 131 -2.98 -24.85 -10.78
N LYS A 132 -4.30 -25.11 -10.85
CA LYS A 132 -4.89 -26.42 -10.53
C LYS A 132 -4.85 -27.42 -11.69
N LEU A 133 -4.59 -26.96 -12.93
CA LEU A 133 -4.46 -27.79 -14.12
C LEU A 133 -3.03 -27.91 -14.65
N GLY A 134 -2.11 -27.04 -14.22
CA GLY A 134 -0.70 -27.11 -14.59
C GLY A 134 0.17 -27.02 -13.35
N ARG A 135 0.61 -28.19 -12.84
CA ARG A 135 1.85 -28.27 -12.07
C ARG A 135 2.97 -27.78 -13.00
N TRP A 136 3.73 -26.79 -12.54
CA TRP A 136 5.07 -26.53 -13.06
C TRP A 136 5.96 -27.75 -12.79
#